data_AF-A0A661K4Q9-F1
#
_entry.id   AF-A0A661K4Q9-F1
#
_cell.length_a   1.000
_cell.length_b   1.000
_cell.length_c   1.000
_cell.angle_alpha   90.00
_cell.angle_beta   90.00
_cell.angle_gamma   90.00
#
_symmetry.space_group_name_H-M   'P 1'
#
loop_
_entity.id
_entity.type
_entity.pdbx_description
1 polymer ?
#
loop_
_entity_poly.entity_id
_entity_poly.type
_entity_poly.pdbx_seq_one_letter_code
_entity_poly.pdbx_strand_id
1 'polypeptide(L)'
;GNVSAHATHLVGSALSNPYYSFSAGMNGLAGPLHGLANQEVMHWINKMKRDIGVEVPSKEQIKDYTKQTLANGQVIPGYGHAVLRKTDPRFTVQLEFAKKHMPDSPHMEIVSNIYDVVPDILGSIGKIKNPWPNVDAISGSLLTSAGITDFNIYTVLFGVSRSLGVLTQLVWDRLYGLPIERPKSQNLEYFKEKAGIK
;
A
#
# COMPACT_ATOMS: atom_id res chain seq x y z
N GLY A 1 5.83 5.59 11.79
CA GLY A 1 5.72 6.77 10.92
C GLY A 1 4.54 6.75 9.95
N ASN A 2 4.00 5.59 9.53
CA ASN A 2 2.78 5.61 8.71
C ASN A 2 1.60 6.22 9.48
N VAL A 3 0.63 6.80 8.75
CA VAL A 3 -0.44 7.65 9.31
C VAL A 3 -1.26 6.95 10.40
N SER A 4 -1.73 5.72 10.15
CA SER A 4 -2.59 5.03 11.13
C SER A 4 -1.88 4.65 12.42
N ALA A 5 -0.62 4.20 12.33
CA ALA A 5 0.19 3.93 13.51
C ALA A 5 0.52 5.22 14.28
N HIS A 6 0.88 6.30 13.57
CA HIS A 6 1.20 7.58 14.20
C HIS A 6 -0.02 8.22 14.84
N ALA A 7 -1.18 8.25 14.19
CA ALA A 7 -2.42 8.75 14.76
C ALA A 7 -2.83 7.96 16.03
N THR A 8 -2.66 6.64 16.03
CA THR A 8 -2.90 5.81 17.22
C THR A 8 -1.97 6.19 18.37
N HIS A 9 -0.67 6.36 18.09
CA HIS A 9 0.33 6.79 19.07
C HIS A 9 0.05 8.20 19.60
N LEU A 10 -0.20 9.17 18.71
CA LEU A 10 -0.42 10.57 19.03
C LEU A 10 -1.62 10.74 19.97
N VAL A 11 -2.77 10.14 19.64
CA VAL A 11 -3.97 10.18 20.50
C VAL A 11 -3.71 9.46 21.83
N GLY A 12 -3.01 8.33 21.79
CA GLY A 12 -2.60 7.59 22.99
C GLY A 12 -1.63 8.34 23.91
N SER A 13 -0.79 9.22 23.37
CA SER A 13 0.17 10.03 24.13
C SER A 13 -0.51 11.04 25.06
N ALA A 14 -1.76 11.41 24.76
CA ALA A 14 -2.62 12.23 25.62
C ALA A 14 -3.39 11.40 26.68
N LEU A 15 -3.00 10.14 26.91
CA LEU A 15 -3.63 9.18 27.82
C LEU A 15 -5.06 8.78 27.43
N SER A 16 -5.46 8.96 26.18
CA SER A 16 -6.70 8.39 25.66
C SER A 16 -6.65 6.87 25.70
N ASN A 17 -7.79 6.23 25.96
CA ASN A 17 -7.86 4.77 26.00
C ASN A 17 -7.56 4.13 24.61
N PRO A 18 -7.28 2.81 24.57
CA PRO A 18 -6.94 2.13 23.32
C PRO A 18 -8.03 2.19 22.23
N TYR A 19 -9.31 2.21 22.60
CA TYR A 19 -10.41 2.29 21.63
C TYR A 19 -10.42 3.62 20.88
N TYR A 20 -10.29 4.74 21.60
CA TYR A 20 -10.25 6.07 21.00
C TYR A 20 -8.98 6.26 20.15
N SER A 21 -7.85 5.78 20.66
CA SER A 21 -6.58 5.83 19.94
C SER A 21 -6.64 5.05 18.64
N PHE A 22 -7.16 3.82 18.68
CA PHE A 22 -7.28 2.99 17.49
C PHE A 22 -8.31 3.52 16.50
N SER A 23 -9.43 4.07 16.97
CA SER A 23 -10.42 4.73 16.11
C SER A 23 -9.82 5.89 15.32
N ALA A 24 -8.99 6.74 15.95
CA ALA A 24 -8.25 7.78 15.25
C ALA A 24 -7.28 7.19 14.21
N GLY A 25 -6.59 6.09 14.56
CA GLY A 25 -5.78 5.31 13.64
C GLY A 25 -6.56 4.83 12.40
N MET A 26 -7.79 4.37 12.57
CA MET A 26 -8.66 3.91 11.47
C MET A 26 -9.12 5.06 10.57
N ASN A 27 -9.43 6.22 11.15
CA ASN A 27 -9.75 7.41 10.34
C ASN A 27 -8.57 7.82 9.46
N GLY A 28 -7.34 7.72 9.98
CA GLY A 28 -6.12 7.92 9.19
C GLY A 28 -5.89 6.82 8.15
N LEU A 29 -6.24 5.56 8.47
CA LEU A 29 -6.14 4.42 7.54
C LEU A 29 -7.12 4.53 6.36
N ALA A 30 -8.31 5.07 6.58
CA ALA A 30 -9.31 5.27 5.55
C ALA A 30 -8.93 6.34 4.50
N GLY A 31 -7.88 7.12 4.76
CA GLY A 31 -7.35 8.10 3.81
C GLY A 31 -6.87 7.45 2.50
N PRO A 32 -7.19 8.01 1.33
CA PRO A 32 -6.80 7.44 0.03
C PRO A 32 -5.30 7.20 -0.12
N LEU A 33 -4.47 8.08 0.45
CA LEU A 33 -3.02 7.98 0.41
C LEU A 33 -2.42 6.95 1.39
N HIS A 34 -3.26 6.18 2.09
CA HIS A 34 -2.79 5.19 3.07
C HIS A 34 -3.46 3.81 2.91
N GLY A 35 -4.79 3.74 2.90
CA GLY A 35 -5.52 2.46 2.94
C GLY A 35 -5.87 1.84 1.59
N LEU A 36 -5.85 2.61 0.50
CA LEU A 36 -6.50 2.20 -0.76
C LEU A 36 -5.59 1.49 -1.78
N ALA A 37 -4.29 1.36 -1.53
CA ALA A 37 -3.34 0.82 -2.53
C ALA A 37 -3.77 -0.56 -3.08
N ASN A 38 -4.26 -1.45 -2.21
CA ASN A 38 -4.79 -2.76 -2.62
C ASN A 38 -5.98 -2.62 -3.60
N GLN A 39 -6.92 -1.73 -3.29
CA GLN A 39 -8.10 -1.48 -4.11
C GLN A 39 -7.73 -0.85 -5.47
N GLU A 40 -6.76 0.07 -5.48
CA GLU A 40 -6.25 0.69 -6.71
C GLU A 40 -5.62 -0.34 -7.66
N VAL A 41 -4.88 -1.32 -7.13
CA VAL A 41 -4.33 -2.43 -7.93
C VAL A 41 -5.46 -3.23 -8.58
N MET A 42 -6.50 -3.58 -7.83
CA MET A 42 -7.63 -4.33 -8.38
C MET A 42 -8.43 -3.53 -9.41
N HIS A 43 -8.62 -2.22 -9.19
CA HIS A 43 -9.24 -1.34 -10.18
C HIS A 43 -8.42 -1.26 -11.47
N TRP A 44 -7.09 -1.17 -11.37
CA TRP A 44 -6.20 -1.16 -12.53
C TRP A 44 -6.26 -2.49 -13.30
N ILE A 45 -6.20 -3.64 -12.61
CA ILE A 45 -6.34 -4.97 -13.23
C ILE A 45 -7.70 -5.10 -13.95
N ASN A 46 -8.78 -4.72 -13.29
CA ASN A 46 -10.12 -4.81 -13.88
C ASN A 46 -10.30 -3.86 -15.07
N LYS A 47 -9.67 -2.68 -15.03
CA LYS A 47 -9.66 -1.75 -16.17
C LYS A 47 -8.87 -2.34 -17.33
N MET A 48 -7.69 -2.88 -17.08
CA MET A 48 -6.87 -3.55 -18.10
C MET A 48 -7.63 -4.68 -18.79
N LYS A 49 -8.28 -5.57 -18.02
CA LYS A 49 -9.11 -6.65 -18.55
C LYS A 49 -10.21 -6.13 -19.48
N ARG A 50 -10.94 -5.09 -19.06
CA ARG A 50 -12.01 -4.48 -19.85
C ARG A 50 -11.50 -3.82 -21.13
N ASP A 51 -10.43 -3.06 -21.05
CA ASP A 51 -9.88 -2.32 -22.19
C ASP A 51 -9.31 -3.27 -23.26
N ILE A 52 -8.71 -4.39 -22.84
CA ILE A 52 -8.18 -5.43 -23.75
C ILE A 52 -9.29 -6.37 -24.24
N GLY A 53 -10.35 -6.55 -23.45
CA GLY A 53 -11.47 -7.44 -23.77
C GLY A 53 -11.20 -8.92 -23.50
N VAL A 54 -10.33 -9.24 -22.53
CA VAL A 54 -9.99 -10.63 -22.16
C VAL A 54 -9.96 -10.83 -20.65
N GLU A 55 -10.33 -12.02 -20.20
CA GLU A 55 -10.37 -12.34 -18.77
C GLU A 55 -8.98 -12.48 -18.14
N VAL A 56 -8.04 -13.06 -18.89
CA VAL A 56 -6.63 -13.23 -18.48
C VAL A 56 -5.74 -12.70 -19.60
N PRO A 57 -5.25 -11.45 -19.51
CA PRO A 57 -4.31 -10.91 -20.48
C PRO A 57 -2.98 -11.66 -20.48
N SER A 58 -2.45 -11.92 -21.67
CA SER A 58 -1.09 -12.47 -21.87
C SER A 58 0.00 -11.49 -21.43
N LYS A 59 1.22 -11.99 -21.22
CA LYS A 59 2.38 -11.16 -20.86
C LYS A 59 2.64 -10.01 -21.85
N GLU A 60 2.50 -10.24 -23.15
CA GLU A 60 2.71 -9.18 -24.16
C GLU A 60 1.60 -8.12 -24.11
N GLN A 61 0.34 -8.52 -23.92
CA GLN A 61 -0.75 -7.56 -23.73
C GLN A 61 -0.58 -6.72 -22.46
N ILE A 62 -0.13 -7.33 -21.35
CA ILE A 62 0.17 -6.63 -20.09
C ILE A 62 1.32 -5.65 -20.26
N LYS A 63 2.37 -6.05 -21.00
CA LYS A 63 3.53 -5.22 -21.31
C LYS A 63 3.12 -3.97 -22.08
N ASP A 64 2.30 -4.13 -23.12
CA ASP A 64 1.83 -3.01 -23.94
C ASP A 64 0.90 -2.08 -23.14
N TYR A 65 -0.03 -2.64 -22.35
CA TYR A 65 -0.91 -1.85 -21.49
C TYR A 65 -0.14 -1.10 -20.38
N THR A 66 0.92 -1.70 -19.85
CA THR A 66 1.82 -1.07 -18.87
C THR A 66 2.55 0.12 -19.49
N LYS A 67 3.11 -0.04 -20.70
CA LYS A 67 3.73 1.07 -21.44
C LYS A 67 2.73 2.19 -21.73
N GLN A 68 1.50 1.85 -22.12
CA GLN A 68 0.44 2.83 -22.36
C GLN A 68 0.08 3.60 -21.07
N THR A 69 -0.06 2.88 -19.95
CA THR A 69 -0.33 3.49 -18.63
C THR A 69 0.75 4.53 -18.29
N LEU A 70 2.02 4.17 -18.48
CA LEU A 70 3.16 5.06 -18.22
C LEU A 70 3.22 6.24 -19.21
N ALA A 71 2.94 6.01 -20.49
CA ALA A 71 2.90 7.05 -21.52
C ALA A 71 1.81 8.11 -21.24
N ASN A 72 0.73 7.72 -20.58
CA ASN A 72 -0.34 8.62 -20.12
C ASN A 72 0.02 9.38 -18.83
N GLY A 73 1.26 9.25 -18.34
CA GLY A 73 1.72 9.89 -17.10
C GLY A 73 1.19 9.24 -15.82
N GLN A 74 0.60 8.05 -15.92
CA GLN A 74 0.09 7.30 -14.78
C GLN A 74 1.18 6.39 -14.21
N VAL A 75 1.01 5.98 -12.95
CA VAL A 75 1.89 5.01 -12.28
C VAL A 75 1.28 3.61 -12.33
N ILE A 76 2.11 2.58 -12.15
CA ILE A 76 1.64 1.20 -11.99
C ILE A 76 1.38 0.93 -10.50
N PRO A 77 0.12 0.75 -10.06
CA PRO A 77 -0.19 0.58 -8.64
C PRO A 77 0.53 -0.62 -8.06
N GLY A 78 1.03 -0.49 -6.83
CA GLY A 78 1.77 -1.54 -6.13
C GLY A 78 3.26 -1.69 -6.53
N TYR A 79 3.75 -0.93 -7.51
CA TYR A 79 5.15 -0.95 -7.96
C TYR A 79 5.84 0.42 -7.77
N GLY A 80 7.18 0.43 -7.73
CA GLY A 80 7.96 1.68 -7.75
C GLY A 80 8.21 2.33 -6.38
N HIS A 81 8.21 1.55 -5.30
CA HIS A 81 8.33 2.10 -3.94
C HIS A 81 9.70 2.77 -3.68
N ALA A 82 9.69 3.95 -3.06
CA ALA A 82 10.90 4.75 -2.80
C ALA A 82 11.96 4.08 -1.90
N VAL A 83 11.64 2.99 -1.21
CA VAL A 83 12.46 2.41 -0.12
C VAL A 83 12.88 0.97 -0.43
N LEU A 84 12.00 0.17 -1.03
CA LEU A 84 12.24 -1.25 -1.26
C LEU A 84 13.19 -1.47 -2.43
N ARG A 85 14.40 -1.99 -2.16
CA ARG A 85 15.42 -2.25 -3.21
C ARG A 85 15.25 -3.59 -3.94
N LYS A 86 14.33 -4.43 -3.47
CA LYS A 86 13.98 -5.75 -3.97
C LYS A 86 12.50 -6.02 -3.70
N THR A 87 11.96 -7.09 -4.28
CA THR A 87 10.60 -7.56 -4.01
C THR A 87 10.32 -7.63 -2.51
N ASP A 88 9.20 -7.04 -2.11
CA ASP A 88 8.74 -7.08 -0.73
C ASP A 88 8.53 -8.55 -0.28
N PRO A 89 9.16 -9.02 0.80
CA PRO A 89 8.94 -10.38 1.30
C PRO A 89 7.46 -10.70 1.56
N ARG A 90 6.64 -9.69 1.88
CA ARG A 90 5.19 -9.83 2.09
C ARG A 90 4.43 -10.09 0.79
N PHE A 91 4.96 -9.64 -0.35
CA PHE A 91 4.46 -10.03 -1.66
C PHE A 91 4.84 -11.49 -1.95
N THR A 92 6.11 -11.85 -1.74
CA THR A 92 6.64 -13.19 -2.00
C THR A 92 5.86 -14.27 -1.26
N VAL A 93 5.63 -14.11 0.05
CA VAL A 93 4.91 -15.11 0.85
C VAL A 93 3.46 -15.31 0.39
N GLN A 94 2.79 -14.24 -0.05
CA GLN A 94 1.43 -14.35 -0.61
C GLN A 94 1.41 -15.02 -1.98
N LEU A 95 2.45 -14.80 -2.79
CA LEU A 95 2.60 -15.45 -4.08
C LEU A 95 2.85 -16.95 -3.90
N GLU A 96 3.69 -17.34 -2.95
CA GLU A 96 3.92 -18.75 -2.60
C GLU A 96 2.66 -19.42 -2.07
N PHE A 97 1.92 -18.73 -1.19
CA PHE A 97 0.63 -19.21 -0.71
C PHE A 97 -0.36 -19.45 -1.86
N ALA A 98 -0.49 -18.49 -2.77
CA ALA A 98 -1.36 -18.58 -3.94
C ALA A 98 -0.96 -19.74 -4.86
N LYS A 99 0.34 -19.89 -5.17
CA LYS A 99 0.83 -21.00 -6.00
C LYS A 99 0.51 -22.37 -5.40
N LYS A 100 0.52 -22.49 -4.08
CA LYS A 100 0.25 -23.74 -3.37
C LYS A 100 -1.25 -24.05 -3.26
N HIS A 101 -2.06 -23.04 -3.01
CA HIS A 101 -3.46 -23.23 -2.59
C HIS A 101 -4.50 -22.76 -3.61
N MET A 102 -4.09 -21.96 -4.60
CA MET A 102 -4.95 -21.38 -5.63
C MET A 102 -4.24 -21.39 -7.00
N PRO A 103 -3.65 -22.52 -7.44
CA PRO A 103 -2.81 -22.58 -8.65
C PRO A 103 -3.58 -22.21 -9.92
N ASP A 104 -4.88 -22.51 -9.97
CA ASP A 104 -5.74 -22.29 -11.14
C ASP A 104 -6.49 -20.94 -11.08
N SER A 105 -6.13 -20.04 -10.15
CA SER A 105 -6.81 -18.74 -10.04
C SER A 105 -6.42 -17.80 -11.19
N PRO A 106 -7.40 -17.31 -11.99
CA PRO A 106 -7.13 -16.32 -13.04
C PRO A 106 -6.51 -15.03 -12.49
N HIS A 107 -6.93 -14.58 -11.31
CA HIS A 107 -6.38 -13.38 -10.68
C HIS A 107 -4.90 -13.55 -10.30
N MET A 108 -4.54 -14.74 -9.81
CA MET A 108 -3.16 -15.04 -9.44
C MET A 108 -2.25 -15.25 -10.65
N GLU A 109 -2.79 -15.78 -11.75
CA GLU A 109 -2.10 -15.84 -13.04
C GLU A 109 -1.80 -14.42 -13.56
N ILE A 110 -2.78 -13.51 -13.53
CA ILE A 110 -2.60 -12.11 -13.92
C ILE A 110 -1.51 -11.45 -13.07
N VAL A 111 -1.56 -11.58 -11.75
CA VAL A 111 -0.53 -11.02 -10.85
C VAL A 111 0.86 -11.59 -11.17
N SER A 112 0.96 -12.89 -11.45
CA SER A 112 2.23 -13.52 -11.83
C SER A 112 2.76 -12.98 -13.15
N ASN A 113 1.89 -12.82 -14.16
CA ASN A 113 2.26 -12.24 -15.45
C ASN A 113 2.68 -10.77 -15.33
N ILE A 114 2.01 -9.98 -14.49
CA ILE A 114 2.41 -8.60 -14.17
C ILE A 114 3.79 -8.59 -13.51
N TYR A 115 4.02 -9.48 -12.53
CA TYR A 115 5.31 -9.57 -11.83
C TYR A 115 6.47 -9.93 -12.76
N ASP A 116 6.23 -10.76 -13.77
CA ASP A 116 7.25 -11.17 -14.73
C ASP A 116 7.63 -10.05 -15.73
N VAL A 117 6.77 -9.05 -15.91
CA VAL A 117 6.88 -8.07 -17.01
C VAL A 117 7.14 -6.65 -16.51
N VAL A 118 6.43 -6.22 -15.47
CA VAL A 118 6.45 -4.82 -15.00
C VAL A 118 7.82 -4.41 -14.44
N PRO A 119 8.55 -5.22 -13.66
CA PRO A 119 9.85 -4.82 -13.13
C PRO A 119 10.87 -4.43 -14.21
N ASP A 120 10.91 -5.18 -15.32
CA ASP A 120 11.84 -4.89 -16.42
C ASP A 120 11.46 -3.60 -17.15
N ILE A 121 10.16 -3.37 -17.38
CA ILE A 121 9.68 -2.13 -18.00
C ILE A 121 10.04 -0.93 -17.11
N LEU A 122 9.73 -1.00 -15.82
CA LEU A 122 10.01 0.10 -14.90
C LEU A 122 11.52 0.31 -14.70
N GLY A 123 12.31 -0.78 -14.67
CA GLY A 123 13.76 -0.72 -14.57
C GLY A 123 14.44 -0.06 -15.78
N SER A 124 13.82 -0.10 -16.95
CA SER A 124 14.29 0.62 -18.14
C SER A 124 14.12 2.15 -18.05
N ILE A 125 13.28 2.63 -17.11
CA ILE A 125 13.03 4.06 -16.89
C ILE A 125 14.02 4.57 -15.85
N GLY A 126 15.06 5.29 -16.28
CA GLY A 126 16.17 5.71 -15.41
C GLY A 126 15.81 6.55 -14.17
N LYS A 127 14.58 7.07 -14.06
CA LYS A 127 14.06 7.74 -12.85
C LYS A 127 13.60 6.75 -11.76
N ILE A 128 13.25 5.51 -12.11
CA ILE A 128 12.72 4.51 -11.19
C ILE A 128 13.87 3.64 -10.70
N LYS A 129 14.30 3.86 -9.45
CA LYS A 129 15.41 3.11 -8.85
C LYS A 129 15.03 1.70 -8.39
N ASN A 130 13.76 1.48 -8.10
CA ASN A 130 13.26 0.32 -7.38
C ASN A 130 11.96 -0.20 -8.04
N PRO A 131 12.07 -1.01 -9.09
CA PRO A 131 10.92 -1.41 -9.91
C PRO A 131 10.11 -2.58 -9.30
N TRP A 132 10.23 -2.84 -8.00
CA TRP A 132 9.72 -4.05 -7.36
C TRP A 132 8.33 -3.84 -6.71
N PRO A 133 7.51 -4.89 -6.62
CA PRO A 133 6.19 -4.79 -6.01
C PRO A 133 6.24 -4.79 -4.49
N ASN A 134 5.18 -4.27 -3.89
CA ASN A 134 4.88 -4.37 -2.46
C ASN A 134 3.71 -5.35 -2.18
N VAL A 135 3.39 -5.52 -0.90
CA VAL A 135 2.27 -6.38 -0.44
C VAL A 135 0.92 -6.10 -1.12
N ASP A 136 0.64 -4.85 -1.46
CA ASP A 136 -0.66 -4.41 -1.98
C ASP A 136 -0.84 -4.81 -3.45
N ALA A 137 0.25 -5.10 -4.17
CA ALA A 137 0.25 -5.58 -5.55
C ALA A 137 -0.35 -6.98 -5.74
N ILE A 138 -0.58 -7.73 -4.65
CA ILE A 138 -1.07 -9.12 -4.68
C ILE A 138 -2.29 -9.36 -3.79
N SER A 139 -2.39 -8.67 -2.65
CA SER A 139 -3.37 -9.01 -1.62
C SER A 139 -4.82 -8.93 -2.09
N GLY A 140 -5.17 -7.98 -2.95
CA GLY A 140 -6.53 -7.87 -3.51
C GLY A 140 -6.89 -9.04 -4.41
N SER A 141 -5.94 -9.49 -5.23
CA SER A 141 -6.15 -10.64 -6.12
C SER A 141 -6.28 -11.93 -5.32
N LEU A 142 -5.52 -12.07 -4.23
CA LEU A 142 -5.65 -13.20 -3.32
C LEU A 142 -7.01 -13.22 -2.62
N LEU A 143 -7.45 -12.07 -2.08
CA LEU A 143 -8.76 -11.93 -1.43
C LEU A 143 -9.92 -12.21 -2.41
N THR A 144 -9.84 -11.67 -3.62
CA THR A 144 -10.82 -11.92 -4.69
C THR A 144 -10.88 -13.40 -5.05
N SER A 145 -9.71 -14.06 -5.17
CA SER A 145 -9.63 -15.50 -5.44
C SER A 145 -10.26 -16.36 -4.33
N ALA A 146 -10.22 -15.86 -3.09
CA ALA A 146 -10.87 -16.49 -1.94
C ALA A 146 -12.38 -16.17 -1.81
N GLY A 147 -12.97 -15.45 -2.78
CA GLY A 147 -14.38 -15.08 -2.79
C GLY A 147 -14.72 -13.75 -2.09
N ILE A 148 -13.71 -13.00 -1.61
CA ILE A 148 -13.91 -11.68 -1.02
C ILE A 148 -13.77 -10.62 -2.11
N THR A 149 -14.90 -10.34 -2.77
CA THR A 149 -14.95 -9.50 -3.98
C THR A 149 -15.40 -8.05 -3.74
N ASP A 150 -15.93 -7.73 -2.55
CA ASP A 150 -16.24 -6.35 -2.17
C ASP A 150 -14.98 -5.60 -1.76
N PHE A 151 -14.46 -4.74 -2.63
CA PHE A 151 -13.21 -4.03 -2.40
C PHE A 151 -13.28 -3.06 -1.21
N ASN A 152 -14.48 -2.61 -0.81
CA ASN A 152 -14.63 -1.69 0.32
C ASN A 152 -14.23 -2.34 1.66
N ILE A 153 -14.29 -3.68 1.76
CA ILE A 153 -13.89 -4.39 2.98
C ILE A 153 -12.36 -4.53 3.12
N TYR A 154 -11.58 -4.31 2.05
CA TYR A 154 -10.14 -4.57 2.09
C TYR A 154 -9.42 -3.69 3.12
N THR A 155 -9.80 -2.42 3.22
CA THR A 155 -9.25 -1.51 4.24
C THR A 155 -9.68 -1.94 5.66
N VAL A 156 -10.86 -2.55 5.82
CA VAL A 156 -11.30 -3.10 7.12
C VAL A 156 -10.41 -4.27 7.54
N LEU A 157 -10.14 -5.22 6.64
CA LEU A 157 -9.22 -6.33 6.89
C LEU A 157 -7.82 -5.83 7.25
N PHE A 158 -7.35 -4.79 6.55
CA PHE A 158 -6.10 -4.13 6.88
C PHE A 158 -6.13 -3.52 8.29
N GLY A 159 -7.21 -2.83 8.65
CA GLY A 159 -7.41 -2.28 10.00
C GLY A 159 -7.31 -3.35 11.09
N VAL A 160 -8.01 -4.48 10.92
CA VAL A 160 -7.97 -5.61 11.86
C VAL A 160 -6.54 -6.15 12.00
N SER A 161 -5.85 -6.40 10.89
CA SER A 161 -4.44 -6.83 10.92
C SER A 161 -3.53 -5.80 11.61
N ARG A 162 -3.73 -4.51 11.32
CA ARG A 162 -2.93 -3.42 11.87
C ARG A 162 -3.11 -3.23 13.37
N SER A 163 -4.28 -3.58 13.91
CA SER A 163 -4.58 -3.48 15.35
C SER A 163 -3.51 -4.17 16.20
N LEU A 164 -3.02 -5.34 15.77
CA LEU A 164 -2.02 -6.13 16.48
C LEU A 164 -0.74 -5.32 16.73
N GLY A 165 -0.23 -4.62 15.71
CA GLY A 165 0.99 -3.84 15.82
C GLY A 165 0.80 -2.56 16.65
N VAL A 166 -0.23 -1.78 16.34
CA VAL A 166 -0.42 -0.46 16.96
C VAL A 166 -0.87 -0.54 18.42
N LEU A 167 -1.68 -1.55 18.78
CA LEU A 167 -2.10 -1.76 20.16
C LEU A 167 -0.98 -2.36 21.01
N THR A 168 -0.15 -3.24 20.43
CA THR A 168 1.07 -3.72 21.11
C THR A 168 2.01 -2.55 21.42
N GLN A 169 2.26 -1.67 20.44
CA GLN A 169 3.08 -0.47 20.67
C GLN A 169 2.44 0.43 21.75
N LEU A 170 1.13 0.60 21.74
CA LEU A 170 0.44 1.42 22.72
C LEU A 170 0.61 0.90 24.17
N VAL A 171 0.66 -0.42 24.37
CA VAL A 171 0.98 -1.02 25.68
C VAL A 171 2.40 -0.62 26.11
N TRP A 172 3.37 -0.74 25.22
CA TRP A 172 4.76 -0.35 25.49
C TRP A 172 4.90 1.15 25.76
N ASP A 173 4.16 1.99 25.04
CA ASP A 173 4.16 3.44 25.26
C ASP A 173 3.74 3.80 26.69
N ARG A 174 2.81 3.02 27.29
CA ARG A 174 2.40 3.20 28.68
C ARG A 174 3.41 2.63 29.66
N LEU A 175 3.95 1.44 29.38
CA LEU A 175 4.95 0.80 30.24
C LEU A 175 6.21 1.65 30.38
N TYR A 176 6.65 2.29 29.29
CA TYR A 176 7.81 3.19 29.31
C TYR A 176 7.49 4.62 29.74
N GLY A 177 6.23 4.93 30.06
CA GLY A 177 5.83 6.27 30.47
C GLY A 177 6.16 7.33 29.41
N LEU A 178 5.97 7.02 28.11
CA LEU A 178 6.26 7.98 27.04
C LEU A 178 5.39 9.23 27.20
N PRO A 179 5.97 10.44 27.06
CA PRO A 179 5.27 11.69 27.30
C PRO A 179 4.29 12.02 26.18
N ILE A 180 3.48 13.06 26.40
CA ILE A 180 2.63 13.65 25.38
C ILE A 180 3.46 14.08 24.15
N GLU A 181 3.02 13.69 22.96
CA GLU A 181 3.60 14.16 21.71
C GLU A 181 3.11 15.60 21.42
N ARG A 182 4.04 16.57 21.41
CA ARG A 182 3.70 18.00 21.25
C ARG A 182 4.76 18.74 20.44
N PRO A 183 4.81 18.52 19.11
CA PRO A 183 5.74 19.25 18.24
C PRO A 183 5.41 20.74 18.19
N LYS A 184 6.41 21.58 17.96
CA LYS A 184 6.22 23.02 17.77
C LYS A 184 5.86 23.31 16.31
N SER A 185 4.74 23.98 16.07
CA SER A 185 4.41 24.54 14.75
C SER A 185 5.05 25.91 14.58
N GLN A 186 5.42 26.23 13.35
CA GLN A 186 5.97 27.53 12.93
C GLN A 186 5.38 27.91 11.57
N ASN A 187 5.23 29.20 11.31
CA ASN A 187 4.72 29.70 10.02
C ASN A 187 5.87 29.90 9.01
N LEU A 188 5.51 30.23 7.77
CA LEU A 188 6.49 30.48 6.71
C LEU A 188 7.43 31.65 7.05
N GLU A 189 6.93 32.70 7.69
CA GLU A 189 7.75 33.88 8.01
C GLU A 189 8.85 33.57 9.03
N TYR A 190 8.55 32.73 10.04
CA TYR A 190 9.58 32.22 10.94
C TYR A 190 10.71 31.53 10.17
N PHE A 191 10.39 30.72 9.15
CA PHE A 191 11.40 30.02 8.35
C PHE A 191 12.16 30.97 7.42
N LYS A 192 11.49 31.96 6.81
CA LYS A 192 12.15 32.99 5.99
C LYS A 192 13.14 33.81 6.80
N GLU A 193 12.75 34.25 8.00
CA GLU A 193 13.61 34.97 8.93
C GLU A 193 14.86 34.13 9.27
N LYS A 194 14.67 32.84 9.62
CA LYS A 194 15.77 31.92 9.92
C LYS A 194 16.69 31.66 8.73
N ALA A 195 16.15 31.68 7.51
CA ALA A 195 16.90 31.51 6.28
C ALA A 195 17.55 32.81 5.76
N GLY A 196 17.27 33.97 6.39
CA GLY A 196 17.73 35.27 5.92
C GLY A 196 17.06 35.76 4.64
N ILE A 197 15.89 35.23 4.30
CA ILE A 197 15.09 35.63 3.15
C ILE A 197 14.23 36.83 3.60
N LYS A 198 14.52 38.02 3.04
CA LYS A 198 13.74 39.24 3.28
C LYS A 198 12.49 39.29 2.41
#